data_AF-A0ABD3UA02-F1
#
_entry.id   AF-A0ABD3UA02-F1
#
_cell.length_a   1.000
_cell.length_b   1.000
_cell.length_c   1.000
_cell.angle_alpha   90.00
_cell.angle_beta   90.00
_cell.angle_gamma   90.00
#
_symmetry.space_group_name_H-M   'P 1'
#
loop_
_entity.id
_entity.type
_entity.pdbx_description
1 polymer ?
#
loop_
_entity_poly.entity_id
_entity_poly.type
_entity_poly.pdbx_seq_one_letter_code
_entity_poly.pdbx_strand_id
1 'polypeptide(L)'
;MDEMEQKVTATTYGSDINTFGSKLELYKTYIISNACVTQQQSKYNIYNYPFQWTLKYYTRVRFQKYNTIDPSILNYRFASLRGLSCYIDKRILIGKQALSK
;
A
#
# COMPACT_ATOMS: atom_id res chain seq x y z
N MET A 1 -0.70 2.95 7.64
CA MET A 1 -1.13 2.11 8.78
C MET A 1 -1.51 3.07 9.89
N ASP A 2 -2.60 2.81 10.60
CA ASP A 2 -2.98 3.56 11.79
C ASP A 2 -2.68 2.76 13.08
N GLU A 3 -3.10 3.28 14.23
CA GLU A 3 -2.93 2.64 15.55
C GLU A 3 -3.71 1.33 15.69
N MET A 4 -4.68 1.06 14.80
CA MET A 4 -5.46 -0.18 14.76
C MET A 4 -4.91 -1.20 13.75
N GLU A 5 -3.67 -1.01 13.29
CA GLU A 5 -3.00 -1.80 12.26
C GLU A 5 -3.67 -1.75 10.87
N GLN A 6 -4.67 -0.88 10.66
CA GLN A 6 -5.37 -0.79 9.38
C GLN A 6 -4.45 -0.19 8.33
N LYS A 7 -4.16 -0.98 7.30
CA LYS A 7 -3.39 -0.53 6.14
C LYS A 7 -4.32 -0.01 5.06
N VAL A 8 -3.95 1.11 4.46
CA VAL A 8 -4.66 1.76 3.37
C VAL A 8 -3.66 2.07 2.25
N THR A 9 -4.06 1.85 1.01
CA THR A 9 -3.28 2.29 -0.15
C THR A 9 -3.61 3.75 -0.46
N ALA A 10 -2.58 4.59 -0.47
CA ALA A 10 -2.68 5.98 -0.92
C ALA A 10 -1.81 6.18 -2.15
N THR A 11 -2.39 6.77 -3.21
CA THR A 11 -1.70 6.97 -4.48
C THR A 11 -1.70 8.44 -4.87
N THR A 12 -0.62 8.90 -5.50
CA THR A 12 -0.52 10.23 -6.12
C THR A 12 -0.08 10.07 -7.57
N TYR A 13 -0.51 10.98 -8.44
CA TYR A 13 -0.35 10.84 -9.89
C TYR A 13 0.09 12.16 -10.53
N GLY A 14 0.76 12.08 -11.68
CA GLY A 14 1.06 13.23 -12.53
C GLY A 14 1.84 14.34 -11.81
N SER A 15 1.40 15.59 -11.97
CA SER A 15 2.05 16.76 -11.38
C SER A 15 2.01 16.78 -9.85
N ASP A 16 1.05 16.09 -9.23
CA ASP A 16 0.93 16.02 -7.76
C ASP A 16 2.11 15.27 -7.12
N ILE A 17 2.80 14.40 -7.87
CA ILE A 17 3.99 13.67 -7.40
C ILE A 17 5.07 14.63 -6.91
N ASN A 18 5.28 15.76 -7.61
CA ASN A 18 6.29 16.74 -7.22
C ASN A 18 5.97 17.41 -5.88
N THR A 19 4.68 17.46 -5.50
CA THR A 19 4.24 18.03 -4.22
C THR A 19 4.58 17.11 -3.04
N PHE A 20 4.57 15.80 -3.25
CA PHE A 20 4.66 14.80 -2.17
C PHE A 20 5.95 13.96 -2.19
N GLY A 21 6.58 13.79 -3.34
CA GLY A 21 7.70 12.87 -3.55
C GLY A 21 8.93 13.16 -2.69
N SER A 22 9.15 14.43 -2.32
CA SER A 22 10.22 14.83 -1.40
C SER A 22 9.76 15.03 0.05
N LYS A 23 8.45 15.00 0.33
CA LYS A 23 7.88 15.30 1.65
C LYS A 23 7.51 14.05 2.43
N LEU A 24 7.22 12.96 1.74
CA LEU A 24 6.85 11.68 2.32
C LEU A 24 8.08 10.77 2.36
N GLU A 25 8.64 10.63 3.55
CA GLU A 25 9.72 9.69 3.84
C GLU A 25 9.13 8.38 4.37
N LEU A 26 9.78 7.27 4.03
CA LEU A 26 9.40 5.96 4.55
C LEU A 26 9.59 5.93 6.08
N TYR A 27 8.74 5.15 6.75
CA TYR A 27 8.78 4.93 8.21
C TYR A 27 8.55 6.18 9.08
N LYS A 28 8.02 7.26 8.51
CA LYS A 28 7.56 8.44 9.25
C LYS A 28 6.04 8.43 9.41
N THR A 29 5.55 8.99 10.51
CA THR A 29 4.11 9.18 10.74
C THR A 29 3.67 10.55 10.25
N TYR A 30 2.56 10.58 9.52
CA TYR A 30 1.98 11.79 8.97
C TYR A 30 0.48 11.84 9.27
N ILE A 31 -0.02 13.05 9.51
CA ILE A 31 -1.44 13.34 9.51
C ILE A 31 -1.80 13.80 8.10
N ILE A 32 -2.70 13.06 7.46
CA ILE A 32 -3.19 13.32 6.10
C ILE A 32 -4.64 13.78 6.19
N SER A 33 -4.98 14.90 5.56
CA SER A 33 -6.35 15.41 5.49
C SER A 33 -6.69 15.93 4.10
N ASN A 34 -7.98 15.92 3.76
CA ASN A 34 -8.50 16.27 2.42
C ASN A 34 -7.92 15.40 1.30
N ALA A 35 -7.70 14.11 1.56
CA ALA A 35 -7.47 13.13 0.49
C ALA A 35 -8.80 12.79 -0.19
N CYS A 36 -8.76 12.47 -1.48
CA CYS A 36 -9.92 11.92 -2.16
C CYS A 36 -10.03 10.42 -1.83
N VAL A 37 -11.22 9.97 -1.40
CA VAL A 37 -11.47 8.56 -1.04
C VAL A 37 -12.43 7.96 -2.05
N THR A 38 -12.04 6.84 -2.67
CA THR A 38 -12.87 6.12 -3.64
C THR A 38 -12.88 4.63 -3.33
N GLN A 39 -13.79 3.89 -3.95
CA GLN A 39 -13.85 2.43 -3.80
C GLN A 39 -12.59 1.78 -4.38
N GLN A 40 -12.01 0.85 -3.64
CA GLN A 40 -10.81 0.13 -4.06
C GLN A 40 -11.17 -0.96 -5.07
N GLN A 41 -10.39 -1.07 -6.14
CA GLN A 41 -10.53 -2.18 -7.08
C GLN A 41 -9.98 -3.46 -6.45
N SER A 42 -10.80 -4.51 -6.37
CA SER A 42 -10.47 -5.77 -5.70
C SER A 42 -9.15 -6.39 -6.18
N LYS A 43 -8.87 -6.33 -7.48
CA LYS A 43 -7.63 -6.84 -8.09
C LYS A 43 -6.34 -6.17 -7.59
N TYR A 44 -6.43 -4.98 -7.00
CA TYR A 44 -5.29 -4.23 -6.46
C TYR A 44 -5.37 -4.04 -4.93
N ASN A 45 -6.34 -4.68 -4.27
CA ASN A 45 -6.55 -4.55 -2.84
C ASN A 45 -5.65 -5.50 -2.05
N ILE A 46 -4.44 -5.07 -1.73
CA ILE A 46 -3.45 -5.88 -1.01
C ILE A 46 -3.79 -6.00 0.50
N TYR A 47 -4.56 -5.05 1.03
CA TYR A 47 -4.78 -4.91 2.49
C TYR A 47 -6.21 -5.19 2.95
N ASN A 48 -7.05 -5.71 2.06
CA ASN A 48 -8.46 -5.98 2.33
C ASN A 48 -9.23 -4.78 2.93
N TYR A 49 -8.84 -3.57 2.55
CA TYR A 49 -9.51 -2.34 2.94
C TYR A 49 -10.40 -1.87 1.78
N PRO A 50 -11.69 -1.58 1.97
CA PRO A 50 -12.63 -1.38 0.86
C PRO A 50 -12.43 -0.08 0.08
N PHE A 51 -11.62 0.84 0.58
CA PHE A 51 -11.37 2.14 -0.03
C PHE A 51 -9.91 2.34 -0.40
N GLN A 52 -9.65 3.30 -1.29
CA GLN A 52 -8.32 3.78 -1.61
C GLN A 52 -8.29 5.29 -1.53
N TRP A 53 -7.13 5.82 -1.21
CA TRP A 53 -6.92 7.25 -1.06
C TRP A 53 -6.14 7.77 -2.25
N THR A 54 -6.55 8.91 -2.79
CA THR A 54 -5.80 9.64 -3.81
C THR A 54 -5.37 10.99 -3.24
N LEU A 55 -4.06 11.22 -3.20
CA LEU A 55 -3.47 12.48 -2.75
C LEU A 55 -3.39 13.45 -3.93
N LYS A 56 -3.98 14.63 -3.77
CA LYS A 56 -4.06 15.71 -4.77
C LYS A 56 -3.34 16.95 -4.25
N TYR A 57 -3.08 17.94 -5.12
CA TYR A 57 -2.40 19.19 -4.72
C TYR A 57 -2.99 19.90 -3.49
N TYR A 58 -4.30 19.75 -3.23
CA TYR A 58 -4.98 20.34 -2.07
C TYR A 58 -4.98 19.45 -0.82
N THR A 59 -4.51 18.20 -0.92
CA THR A 59 -4.37 17.29 0.22
C THR A 59 -3.30 17.83 1.15
N ARG A 60 -3.63 17.93 2.44
CA ARG A 60 -2.73 18.44 3.47
C ARG A 60 -2.03 17.27 4.12
N VAL A 61 -0.70 17.36 4.20
CA VAL A 61 0.16 16.37 4.86
C VAL A 61 1.00 17.08 5.89
N ARG A 62 0.91 16.66 7.16
CA ARG A 62 1.68 17.23 8.26
C ARG A 62 2.48 16.13 8.93
N PHE A 63 3.79 16.34 9.06
CA PHE A 63 4.64 15.45 9.83
C PHE A 63 4.21 15.44 11.30
N GLN A 64 4.08 14.25 11.86
CA GLN A 64 3.71 14.06 13.25
C GLN A 64 4.96 13.78 14.09
N LYS A 65 5.33 14.75 14.94
CA LYS A 65 6.54 14.66 15.78
C LYS A 65 6.32 13.89 17.09
N TYR A 66 5.08 13.85 17.58
CA TYR A 66 4.70 13.24 18.85
C TYR A 66 3.60 12.20 18.62
N ASN A 67 3.56 11.14 19.44
CA ASN A 67 2.64 10.01 19.29
C ASN A 67 2.76 9.38 17.89
N THR A 68 4.00 9.15 17.46
CA THR A 68 4.27 8.44 16.21
C THR A 68 3.85 6.98 16.36
N ILE A 69 3.35 6.39 15.28
CA ILE A 69 3.06 4.97 15.22
C ILE A 69 4.39 4.22 15.32
N ASP A 70 4.53 3.34 16.32
CA ASP A 70 5.74 2.57 16.53
C ASP A 70 6.01 1.68 15.29
N PRO A 71 7.18 1.80 14.65
CA PRO A 71 7.56 0.92 13.55
C PRO A 71 7.52 -0.58 13.91
N SER A 72 7.62 -0.95 15.18
CA SER A 72 7.52 -2.34 15.65
C SER A 72 6.15 -2.99 15.35
N ILE A 73 5.10 -2.17 15.17
CA ILE A 73 3.76 -2.60 14.75
C ILE A 73 3.77 -3.14 13.31
N LEU A 74 4.82 -2.85 12.52
CA LEU A 74 5.02 -3.44 11.20
C LEU A 74 5.37 -4.92 11.36
N ASN A 75 4.35 -5.77 11.43
CA ASN A 75 4.48 -7.22 11.52
C ASN A 75 4.99 -7.80 10.18
N TYR A 76 6.30 -7.83 10.03
CA TYR A 76 6.96 -8.41 8.86
C TYR A 76 6.98 -9.94 8.93
N ARG A 77 6.40 -10.57 7.91
CA ARG A 77 6.52 -12.01 7.69
C ARG A 77 7.54 -12.27 6.60
N PHE A 78 8.76 -12.61 7.01
CA PHE A 78 9.80 -12.97 6.08
C PHE A 78 9.60 -14.41 5.61
N ALA A 79 9.49 -14.59 4.30
CA ALA A 79 9.56 -15.93 3.71
C ALA A 79 11.02 -16.41 3.73
N SER A 80 11.23 -17.68 4.07
CA SER A 80 12.55 -18.28 3.91
C SER A 80 12.90 -18.39 2.42
N LEU A 81 14.18 -18.29 2.07
CA LEU A 81 14.63 -18.45 0.68
C LEU A 81 14.17 -19.78 0.07
N ARG A 82 14.16 -20.86 0.86
CA ARG A 82 13.67 -22.18 0.44
C ARG A 82 12.15 -22.20 0.19
N GLY A 83 11.40 -21.36 0.90
CA GLY A 83 9.95 -21.22 0.74
C GLY A 83 9.54 -20.34 -0.46
N LEU A 84 10.48 -19.63 -1.09
CA LEU A 84 10.18 -18.79 -2.26
C LEU A 84 9.65 -19.61 -3.46
N SER A 85 10.08 -20.87 -3.60
CA SER A 85 9.59 -21.78 -4.64
C SER A 85 8.08 -22.02 -4.56
N CYS A 86 7.48 -21.94 -3.36
CA CYS A 86 6.03 -22.05 -3.16
C CYS A 86 5.25 -20.81 -3.66
N TYR A 87 5.95 -19.69 -3.92
CA TYR A 87 5.39 -18.45 -4.45
C TYR A 87 5.68 -18.27 -5.95
N ILE A 88 6.53 -19.12 -6.55
CA ILE A 88 6.67 -19.22 -8.01
C ILE A 88 5.38 -19.85 -8.55
N ASP A 89 4.77 -19.15 -9.49
CA ASP A 89 3.33 -19.10 -9.70
C ASP A 89 2.62 -20.42 -10.06
N LYS A 90 1.50 -20.68 -9.38
CA LYS A 90 0.44 -21.64 -9.77
C LYS A 90 -0.24 -21.27 -11.10
N ARG A 91 0.07 -20.11 -11.68
CA ARG A 91 -0.38 -19.70 -13.03
C ARG A 91 0.30 -20.42 -14.19
N ILE A 92 1.47 -21.05 -13.99
CA ILE A 92 2.13 -21.84 -15.05
C ILE A 92 1.32 -23.11 -15.39
N LEU A 93 0.51 -23.62 -14.45
CA LEU A 93 -0.31 -24.82 -14.65
C LEU A 93 -1.65 -24.56 -15.37
N ILE A 94 -2.22 -23.35 -15.26
CA ILE A 94 -3.51 -23.01 -15.90
C ILE A 94 -3.31 -22.74 -17.40
N GLY A 95 -2.14 -22.22 -17.81
CA GLY A 95 -1.79 -22.01 -19.22
C GLY A 95 -1.47 -23.29 -20.01
N LYS A 96 -1.18 -24.42 -19.35
CA LYS A 96 -0.92 -25.71 -20.04
C LYS A 96 -2.18 -26.51 -20.33
N GLN A 97 -3.29 -26.28 -19.62
CA GLN A 97 -4.56 -26.95 -19.91
C GLN A 97 -5.38 -26.25 -21.01
N ALA A 98 -5.13 -24.97 -21.27
CA ALA A 98 -5.82 -24.20 -22.31
C ALA A 98 -5.21 -24.34 -23.73
N LEU A 99 -4.08 -25.06 -23.87
CA LEU A 99 -3.42 -25.34 -25.16
C LEU A 99 -3.49 -26.82 -25.56
N SER A 100 -4.30 -27.61 -24.84
CA SER A 100 -4.53 -29.04 -25.09
C SER A 100 -6.03 -29.33 -25.12
N LYS A 101 -6.77 -28.66 -26.00
CA LYS A 101 -8.06 -29.09 -26.54
C LYS A 101 -8.44 -28.26 -27.75
#